data_AF-A0A924D5Z7-F1
#
_entry.id   AF-A0A924D5Z7-F1
#
_cell.length_a   1.000
_cell.length_b   1.000
_cell.length_c   1.000
_cell.angle_alpha   90.00
_cell.angle_beta   90.00
_cell.angle_gamma   90.00
#
_symmetry.space_group_name_H-M   'P 1'
#
loop_
_entity.id
_entity.type
_entity.pdbx_description
1 polymer ?
#
loop_
_entity_poly.entity_id
_entity_poly.type
_entity_poly.pdbx_seq_one_letter_code
_entity_poly.pdbx_strand_id
1 'polypeptide(L)'
;MKNLLQEFFNSKSDSCPLECLAQEKMEKDFQEWFEKKDTTFKEAVEPLMLYLGKEHHPHVTCIVRNNIAELVEGFENHLTDEFLVD
;
A
#
# COMPACT_ATOMS: atom_id res chain seq x y z
N MET A 1 -11.48 3.30 -14.92
CA MET A 1 -10.45 4.15 -14.29
C MET A 1 -9.37 4.36 -15.34
N LYS A 2 -9.16 5.60 -15.79
CA LYS A 2 -8.11 5.91 -16.77
C LYS A 2 -6.76 5.73 -16.08
N ASN A 3 -5.86 4.99 -16.71
CA ASN A 3 -4.55 4.66 -16.16
C ASN A 3 -3.69 5.94 -16.18
N LEU A 4 -3.53 6.59 -15.03
CA LEU A 4 -2.78 7.86 -14.88
C LEU A 4 -1.35 7.76 -15.44
N LEU A 5 -0.75 6.57 -15.38
CA LEU A 5 0.55 6.29 -15.98
C LEU A 5 0.51 6.43 -17.51
N GLN A 6 -0.53 5.91 -18.15
CA GLN A 6 -0.65 5.86 -19.60
C GLN A 6 -0.88 7.23 -20.24
N GLU A 7 -1.53 8.16 -19.52
CA GLU A 7 -1.66 9.56 -19.93
C GLU A 7 -0.36 10.36 -19.74
N PHE A 8 0.47 10.01 -18.75
CA PHE A 8 1.77 10.66 -18.52
C PHE A 8 2.80 10.30 -19.61
N PHE A 9 2.85 9.02 -20.01
CA PHE A 9 3.81 8.51 -20.99
C PHE A 9 3.46 8.85 -22.45
N ASN A 10 2.18 8.96 -22.81
CA ASN A 10 1.75 9.27 -24.18
C ASN A 10 1.98 10.73 -24.63
N SER A 11 2.56 11.60 -23.80
CA SER A 11 2.81 13.01 -24.14
C SER A 11 4.15 13.28 -24.86
N LYS A 12 5.04 12.28 -24.97
CA LYS A 12 6.35 12.42 -25.62
C LYS A 12 6.50 11.43 -26.77
N SER A 13 6.03 11.82 -27.95
CA SER A 13 6.16 11.01 -29.17
C SER A 13 7.49 11.16 -29.92
N ASP A 14 8.48 11.92 -29.40
CA ASP A 14 9.73 12.23 -30.12
C ASP A 14 11.03 12.01 -29.30
N SER A 15 11.08 11.07 -28.36
CA SER A 15 12.32 10.77 -27.61
C SER A 15 13.25 9.78 -28.32
N CYS A 16 14.55 9.99 -28.15
CA CYS A 16 15.64 9.21 -28.76
C CYS A 16 15.57 7.71 -28.34
N PRO A 17 15.94 6.74 -29.21
CA PRO A 17 15.91 5.31 -28.87
C PRO A 17 16.68 4.93 -27.59
N LEU A 18 17.75 5.66 -27.25
CA LEU A 18 18.49 5.46 -26.00
C LEU A 18 17.70 5.91 -24.76
N GLU A 19 16.85 6.93 -24.87
CA GLU A 19 16.03 7.44 -23.77
C GLU A 19 14.87 6.48 -23.47
N CYS A 20 14.26 5.90 -24.51
CA CYS A 20 13.22 4.89 -24.35
C CYS A 20 13.74 3.64 -23.62
N LEU A 21 14.93 3.14 -23.97
CA LEU A 21 15.55 1.98 -23.30
C LEU A 21 15.87 2.25 -21.82
N ALA A 22 16.25 3.50 -21.49
CA ALA A 22 16.48 3.90 -20.11
C ALA A 22 15.17 4.00 -19.30
N GLN A 23 14.09 4.47 -19.92
CA GLN A 23 12.76 4.50 -19.30
C GLN A 23 12.21 3.10 -19.06
N GLU A 24 12.29 2.20 -20.04
CA GLU A 24 11.86 0.80 -19.91
C GLU A 24 12.62 0.08 -18.79
N LYS A 25 13.92 0.31 -18.66
CA LYS A 25 14.72 -0.24 -17.55
C LYS A 25 14.27 0.32 -16.20
N MET A 26 14.04 1.63 -16.11
CA MET A 26 13.56 2.26 -14.88
C MET A 26 12.19 1.72 -14.46
N GLU A 27 11.28 1.54 -15.40
CA GLU A 27 9.96 0.95 -15.14
C GLU A 27 10.08 -0.48 -14.61
N LYS A 28 10.93 -1.30 -15.25
CA LYS A 28 11.18 -2.66 -14.80
C LYS A 28 11.77 -2.71 -13.39
N ASP A 29 12.80 -1.93 -13.11
CA ASP A 29 13.44 -1.86 -11.79
C ASP A 29 12.44 -1.42 -10.71
N PHE A 30 11.52 -0.50 -11.05
CA PHE A 30 10.45 -0.05 -10.15
C PHE A 30 9.42 -1.16 -9.86
N GLN A 31 9.01 -1.93 -10.88
CA GLN A 31 8.10 -3.06 -10.70
C GLN A 31 8.73 -4.13 -9.81
N GLU A 32 9.98 -4.50 -10.07
CA GLU A 32 10.72 -5.48 -9.25
C GLU A 32 10.85 -5.01 -7.78
N TRP A 33 11.12 -3.72 -7.56
CA TRP A 33 11.15 -3.14 -6.21
C TRP A 33 9.77 -3.20 -5.53
N PHE A 34 8.71 -2.92 -6.27
CA PHE A 34 7.34 -2.93 -5.76
C PHE A 34 6.89 -4.35 -5.38
N GLU A 35 7.10 -5.34 -6.25
CA GLU A 35 6.78 -6.75 -5.99
C GLU A 35 7.56 -7.29 -4.77
N LYS A 36 8.84 -6.94 -4.67
CA LYS A 36 9.66 -7.29 -3.51
C LYS A 36 9.11 -6.69 -2.23
N LYS A 37 8.70 -5.43 -2.26
CA LYS A 37 8.12 -4.73 -1.10
C LYS A 37 6.80 -5.36 -0.65
N ASP A 38 5.93 -5.72 -1.60
CA ASP A 38 4.66 -6.40 -1.30
C ASP A 38 4.89 -7.74 -0.60
N THR A 39 5.84 -8.52 -1.12
CA THR A 39 6.24 -9.82 -0.52
C THR A 39 6.76 -9.63 0.90
N THR A 40 7.68 -8.68 1.13
CA THR A 40 8.25 -8.42 2.46
C THR A 40 7.18 -7.90 3.45
N PHE A 41 6.25 -7.08 2.99
CA PHE A 41 5.15 -6.61 3.83
C PHE A 41 4.26 -7.76 4.27
N LYS A 42 3.86 -8.62 3.32
CA LYS A 42 3.02 -9.79 3.58
C LYS A 42 3.65 -10.74 4.62
N GLU A 43 4.93 -11.06 4.44
CA GLU A 43 5.69 -11.90 5.37
C GLU A 43 5.73 -11.32 6.79
N ALA A 44 5.76 -9.99 6.92
CA ALA A 44 5.76 -9.32 8.22
C ALA A 44 4.36 -9.26 8.87
N VAL A 45 3.29 -9.07 8.09
CA VAL A 45 1.93 -8.88 8.64
C VAL A 45 1.17 -10.16 8.90
N GLU A 46 1.43 -11.25 8.17
CA GLU A 46 0.72 -12.53 8.38
C GLU A 46 0.87 -13.07 9.81
N PRO A 47 2.06 -13.10 10.44
CA PRO A 47 2.20 -13.52 11.83
C PRO A 47 1.43 -12.61 12.81
N LEU A 48 1.41 -11.29 12.54
CA LEU A 48 0.65 -10.34 13.34
C LEU A 48 -0.85 -10.61 13.24
N MET A 49 -1.38 -10.82 12.03
CA MET A 49 -2.78 -11.17 11.82
C MET A 49 -3.15 -12.48 12.54
N LEU A 50 -2.27 -13.48 12.49
CA LEU A 50 -2.46 -14.74 13.20
C LEU A 50 -2.51 -14.56 14.73
N TYR A 51 -1.60 -13.73 15.27
CA TYR A 51 -1.58 -13.38 16.69
C TYR A 51 -2.88 -12.67 17.11
N LEU A 52 -3.30 -11.65 16.35
CA LEU A 52 -4.55 -10.93 16.62
C LEU A 52 -5.76 -11.85 16.57
N GLY A 53 -5.84 -12.74 15.58
CA GLY A 53 -6.98 -13.65 15.43
C GLY A 53 -7.05 -14.75 16.50
N LYS A 54 -5.95 -15.05 17.21
CA LYS A 54 -5.91 -16.09 18.25
C LYS A 54 -6.04 -15.52 19.66
N GLU A 55 -5.42 -14.38 19.91
CA GLU A 55 -5.22 -13.85 21.26
C GLU A 55 -6.12 -12.65 21.59
N HIS A 56 -6.82 -12.08 20.60
CA HIS A 56 -7.59 -10.84 20.75
C HIS A 56 -9.01 -10.93 20.19
N HIS A 57 -9.88 -10.01 20.61
CA HIS A 57 -11.23 -9.87 20.06
C HIS A 57 -11.16 -9.42 18.59
N PRO A 58 -12.08 -9.84 17.70
CA PRO A 58 -12.11 -9.42 16.28
C PRO A 58 -12.25 -7.91 16.04
N HIS A 59 -12.47 -7.10 17.08
CA HIS A 59 -12.53 -5.63 17.00
C HIS A 59 -11.24 -4.94 17.47
N VAL A 60 -10.14 -5.69 17.50
CA VAL A 60 -8.83 -5.16 17.81
C VAL A 60 -8.10 -4.79 16.52
N THR A 61 -7.57 -3.57 16.49
CA THR A 61 -6.74 -3.04 15.41
C THR A 61 -5.30 -2.87 15.92
N CYS A 62 -4.31 -3.27 15.13
CA CYS A 62 -2.90 -2.99 15.41
C CYS A 62 -2.35 -2.00 14.38
N ILE A 63 -1.78 -0.89 14.83
CA ILE A 63 -1.17 0.14 13.99
C ILE A 63 0.34 0.07 14.18
N VAL A 64 1.06 -0.30 13.13
CA VAL A 64 2.53 -0.40 13.15
C VAL A 64 3.13 0.80 12.41
N ARG A 65 4.01 1.52 13.10
CA ARG A 65 4.83 2.61 12.55
C ARG A 65 6.31 2.20 12.58
N ASN A 66 7.18 3.04 12.04
CA ASN A 66 8.61 2.74 11.92
C ASN A 66 9.31 2.41 13.25
N ASN A 67 8.79 2.87 14.39
CA ASN A 67 9.41 2.69 15.71
C ASN A 67 8.43 2.28 16.82
N ILE A 68 7.13 2.16 16.54
CA ILE A 68 6.10 1.83 17.52
C ILE A 68 5.06 0.89 16.93
N ALA A 69 4.44 0.07 17.79
CA ALA A 69 3.25 -0.70 17.46
C ALA A 69 2.19 -0.43 18.53
N GLU A 70 0.99 -0.02 18.10
CA GLU A 70 -0.13 0.37 18.96
C GLU A 70 -1.25 -0.66 18.80
N LEU A 71 -1.78 -1.18 19.91
CA LEU A 71 -2.95 -2.06 19.92
C LEU A 71 -4.16 -1.29 20.42
N VAL A 72 -5.21 -1.23 19.60
CA VAL A 72 -6.43 -0.47 19.89
C VAL A 72 -7.62 -1.41 19.88
N GLU A 73 -8.34 -1.48 20.99
CA GLU A 73 -9.57 -2.27 21.12
C GLU A 73 -10.79 -1.34 21.14
N GLY A 74 -11.70 -1.55 20.19
CA GLY A 74 -13.01 -0.87 20.21
C GLY A 74 -13.97 -1.60 21.14
N PHE A 75 -14.50 -0.89 22.14
CA PHE A 75 -15.47 -1.46 23.11
C PHE A 75 -16.92 -1.27 22.67
N GLU A 76 -17.26 -0.10 22.12
CA GLU A 76 -18.60 0.23 21.64
C GLU A 76 -18.48 1.09 20.38
N ASN A 77 -19.28 0.77 19.35
CA ASN A 77 -19.26 1.47 18.08
C ASN A 77 -20.68 1.97 17.75
N HIS A 78 -20.79 3.25 17.40
CA HIS A 78 -21.98 3.86 16.83
C HIS A 78 -21.62 4.44 15.46
N LEU A 79 -22.13 3.84 14.39
CA LEU A 79 -21.91 4.29 13.02
C LEU A 79 -22.88 5.43 12.71
N THR A 80 -22.36 6.62 12.39
CA THR A 80 -23.16 7.78 12.00
C THR A 80 -22.38 8.67 11.03
N ASP A 81 -23.10 9.25 10.07
CA ASP A 81 -22.58 10.25 9.12
C ASP A 81 -23.00 11.68 9.50
N GLU A 82 -23.76 11.85 10.59
CA GLU A 82 -24.36 13.13 11.01
C GLU A 82 -23.33 14.24 11.29
N PHE A 83 -22.08 13.86 11.56
CA PHE A 83 -21.00 14.77 11.94
C PHE A 83 -19.84 14.81 10.94
N LEU A 84 -19.99 14.16 9.78
CA LEU A 84 -18.99 14.26 8.71
C LEU A 84 -19.14 15.63 8.04
N VAL A 85 -18.20 16.52 8.33
CA VAL A 85 -18.07 17.79 7.61
C VAL A 85 -17.21 17.52 6.38
N ASP A 86 -17.79 17.74 5.20
CA ASP A 86 -17.14 17.62 3.89
C ASP A 86 -15.87 18.49 3.79
#